data_AF-A0A3S2P865-F1
#
_entry.id   AF-A0A3S2P865-F1
#
_cell.length_a   1.000
_cell.length_b   1.000
_cell.length_c   1.000
_cell.angle_alpha   90.00
_cell.angle_beta   90.00
_cell.angle_gamma   90.00
#
_symmetry.space_group_name_H-M   'P 1'
#
loop_
_entity.id
_entity.type
_entity.pdbx_description
1 polymer ?
#
loop_
_entity_poly.entity_id
_entity_poly.type
_entity_poly.pdbx_seq_one_letter_code
_entity_poly.pdbx_strand_id
1 'polypeptide(L)'
;MRRILSAKLLNHFGLLGKNRPFLDCLTAWEQNTFAVNFCWKSATDDSSMDLSNMRKKYKGDEECFEESQLVSFDPIKQFGNWFDEATKCPEIGEANAMCIATANRDGRPSARMVLLKGYSNEGFRFFSNYESRKGTELESNPYACLVFYWEPLNRQIRIEGSVERIPFQSSCDYFHSRPKSSQIGAVVSRQSTPVPNRDYLRQKNAEQEEKYKDKEVPMPDYWGGYLVKPYLIEFWQGQTNRLHDRIVFTRMKEGEKLGEFQHEAEAGWVYQRLAP
;
A
#
# COMPACT_ATOMS: atom_id res chain seq x y z
N MET A 1 56.95 15.19 26.37
CA MET A 1 58.27 14.53 26.21
C MET A 1 58.23 13.61 25.00
N ARG A 2 59.39 13.29 24.38
CA ARG A 2 59.49 12.49 23.13
C ARG A 2 59.72 10.99 23.38
N ARG A 3 59.28 10.14 22.43
CA ARG A 3 59.86 8.87 21.87
C ARG A 3 58.67 8.06 21.31
N ILE A 4 58.55 7.64 20.04
CA ILE A 4 59.45 7.17 18.96
C ILE A 4 60.11 5.81 19.21
N LEU A 5 59.68 4.82 18.41
CA LEU A 5 60.35 3.63 17.82
C LEU A 5 59.21 2.86 17.09
N SER A 6 59.14 2.55 15.80
CA SER A 6 60.07 2.31 14.68
C SER A 6 60.79 0.95 14.66
N ALA A 7 60.35 0.06 13.76
CA ALA A 7 61.21 -0.80 12.93
C ALA A 7 60.44 -1.35 11.69
N LYS A 8 61.14 -1.47 10.56
CA LYS A 8 60.71 -2.11 9.28
C LYS A 8 61.53 -3.40 9.07
N LEU A 9 61.40 -3.99 7.87
CA LEU A 9 62.30 -4.96 7.18
C LEU A 9 61.92 -6.44 7.43
N LEU A 10 62.04 -7.38 6.48
CA LEU A 10 62.58 -7.33 5.10
C LEU A 10 61.95 -8.40 4.17
N ASN A 11 62.21 -8.26 2.86
CA ASN A 11 61.84 -9.19 1.77
C ASN A 11 62.63 -10.53 1.82
N HIS A 12 62.13 -11.59 1.15
CA HIS A 12 62.74 -12.05 -0.14
C HIS A 12 62.07 -13.27 -0.83
N PHE A 13 61.77 -13.07 -2.13
CA PHE A 13 62.06 -13.93 -3.31
C PHE A 13 61.54 -15.38 -3.48
N GLY A 14 61.06 -15.64 -4.71
CA GLY A 14 60.89 -16.97 -5.33
C GLY A 14 60.26 -16.82 -6.73
N LEU A 15 60.96 -17.20 -7.81
CA LEU A 15 60.61 -16.88 -9.21
C LEU A 15 60.88 -18.09 -10.14
N LEU A 16 60.26 -18.11 -11.34
CA LEU A 16 60.42 -19.06 -12.47
C LEU A 16 59.76 -20.45 -12.27
N GLY A 17 59.18 -21.14 -13.27
CA GLY A 17 58.89 -20.90 -14.70
C GLY A 17 57.73 -21.83 -15.15
N LYS A 18 57.45 -22.21 -16.41
CA LYS A 18 58.01 -22.01 -17.78
C LYS A 18 56.85 -22.04 -18.83
N ASN A 19 57.14 -22.12 -20.14
CA ASN A 19 56.18 -22.08 -21.26
C ASN A 19 55.99 -23.42 -22.02
N ARG A 20 54.74 -23.70 -22.48
CA ARG A 20 54.33 -24.30 -23.81
C ARG A 20 54.76 -25.77 -24.17
N PRO A 21 54.26 -26.40 -25.27
CA PRO A 21 52.91 -26.42 -25.91
C PRO A 21 52.47 -27.80 -26.55
N PHE A 22 51.32 -27.79 -27.29
CA PHE A 22 50.99 -28.52 -28.55
C PHE A 22 50.19 -29.86 -28.61
N LEU A 23 49.22 -29.90 -29.56
CA LEU A 23 48.72 -31.01 -30.43
C LEU A 23 48.03 -32.23 -29.74
N ASP A 24 47.00 -32.92 -30.28
CA ASP A 24 46.07 -32.67 -31.41
C ASP A 24 44.85 -33.64 -31.35
N CYS A 25 43.93 -33.54 -32.32
CA CYS A 25 43.06 -34.60 -32.87
C CYS A 25 41.72 -35.01 -32.18
N LEU A 26 40.64 -34.65 -32.90
CA LEU A 26 39.37 -35.36 -33.16
C LEU A 26 39.05 -36.69 -32.45
N THR A 27 37.84 -36.79 -31.87
CA THR A 27 36.72 -37.57 -32.45
C THR A 27 35.42 -37.30 -31.68
N ALA A 28 34.27 -37.44 -32.36
CA ALA A 28 32.96 -37.36 -31.71
C ALA A 28 32.52 -38.75 -31.23
N TRP A 29 31.64 -38.82 -30.22
CA TRP A 29 30.34 -39.50 -30.27
C TRP A 29 29.60 -39.45 -28.92
N GLU A 30 28.27 -39.56 -29.03
CA GLU A 30 27.30 -40.02 -28.02
C GLU A 30 26.91 -39.18 -26.80
N GLN A 31 25.65 -39.39 -26.45
CA GLN A 31 24.84 -38.68 -25.46
C GLN A 31 24.89 -39.43 -24.13
N ASN A 32 24.94 -38.72 -23.00
CA ASN A 32 23.80 -38.80 -22.08
C ASN A 32 23.77 -37.69 -21.03
N THR A 33 22.59 -37.11 -20.85
CA THR A 33 22.30 -36.14 -19.80
C THR A 33 21.98 -36.84 -18.48
N PHE A 34 22.87 -36.70 -17.49
CA PHE A 34 22.50 -36.85 -16.08
C PHE A 34 23.07 -35.68 -15.27
N ALA A 35 22.48 -34.50 -15.49
CA ALA A 35 22.62 -33.38 -14.57
C ALA A 35 21.82 -33.71 -13.30
N VAL A 36 22.47 -34.42 -12.37
CA VAL A 36 21.92 -34.64 -11.02
C VAL A 36 21.89 -33.28 -10.33
N ASN A 37 20.72 -32.62 -10.35
CA ASN A 37 20.47 -31.40 -9.59
C ASN A 37 20.50 -31.72 -8.10
N PHE A 38 21.72 -31.77 -7.55
CA PHE A 38 21.97 -31.81 -6.12
C PHE A 38 21.55 -30.46 -5.54
N CYS A 39 20.26 -30.32 -5.25
CA CYS A 39 19.72 -29.21 -4.49
C CYS A 39 20.27 -29.30 -3.07
N TRP A 40 21.46 -28.71 -2.87
CA TRP A 40 22.00 -28.47 -1.55
C TRP A 40 21.01 -27.56 -0.84
N LYS A 41 20.23 -28.13 0.10
CA LYS A 41 19.67 -27.33 1.18
C LYS A 41 20.85 -26.68 1.88
N SER A 42 21.05 -25.39 1.61
CA SER A 42 21.96 -24.56 2.41
C SER A 42 21.65 -24.81 3.88
N ALA A 43 22.70 -24.90 4.70
CA ALA A 43 22.51 -24.84 6.14
C ALA A 43 21.65 -23.61 6.46
N THR A 44 20.62 -23.83 7.26
CA THR A 44 19.68 -22.79 7.67
C THR A 44 20.45 -21.74 8.45
N ASP A 45 20.49 -20.51 7.93
CA ASP A 45 20.86 -19.33 8.70
C ASP A 45 19.84 -19.20 9.84
N ASP A 46 20.31 -19.29 11.09
CA ASP A 46 19.50 -19.27 12.31
C ASP A 46 18.77 -17.92 12.53
N SER A 47 19.07 -16.91 11.69
CA SER A 47 18.33 -15.65 11.61
C SER A 47 17.17 -15.62 10.60
N SER A 48 17.01 -16.68 9.79
CA SER A 48 16.01 -16.72 8.71
C SER A 48 14.74 -17.49 9.09
N MET A 49 13.62 -16.77 9.26
CA MET A 49 12.30 -17.38 9.42
C MET A 49 11.67 -17.69 8.06
N ASP A 50 11.43 -18.97 7.75
CA ASP A 50 10.65 -19.39 6.58
C ASP A 50 9.14 -19.28 6.89
N LEU A 51 8.46 -18.39 6.16
CA LEU A 51 7.02 -18.14 6.26
C LEU A 51 6.20 -18.77 5.12
N SER A 52 6.83 -19.55 4.23
CA SER A 52 6.23 -20.09 3.00
C SER A 52 4.94 -20.90 3.24
N ASN A 53 4.86 -21.59 4.37
CA ASN A 53 3.74 -22.46 4.75
C ASN A 53 2.54 -21.72 5.38
N MET A 54 2.61 -20.39 5.56
CA MET A 54 1.50 -19.62 6.14
C MET A 54 0.33 -19.34 5.19
N ARG A 55 0.44 -19.70 3.89
CA ARG A 55 -0.61 -19.43 2.90
C ARG A 55 -1.86 -20.27 3.15
N LYS A 56 -2.99 -19.60 3.41
CA LYS A 56 -4.32 -20.20 3.45
C LYS A 56 -4.79 -20.63 2.06
N LYS A 57 -5.73 -21.58 2.00
CA LYS A 57 -6.51 -21.85 0.77
C LYS A 57 -7.50 -20.70 0.54
N TYR A 58 -7.84 -20.47 -0.71
CA TYR A 58 -8.77 -19.43 -1.16
C TYR A 58 -9.98 -20.09 -1.85
N LYS A 59 -10.68 -19.35 -2.70
CA LYS A 59 -11.71 -19.87 -3.61
C LYS A 59 -11.15 -20.87 -4.62
N GLY A 60 -12.03 -21.69 -5.20
CA GLY A 60 -11.70 -22.60 -6.31
C GLY A 60 -12.00 -22.00 -7.68
N ASP A 61 -11.53 -22.66 -8.75
CA ASP A 61 -11.72 -22.22 -10.14
C ASP A 61 -13.21 -22.11 -10.53
N GLU A 62 -14.10 -22.89 -9.91
CA GLU A 62 -15.57 -22.80 -10.05
C GLU A 62 -16.18 -21.53 -9.39
N GLU A 63 -15.39 -20.80 -8.60
CA GLU A 63 -15.72 -19.53 -7.96
C GLU A 63 -14.83 -18.38 -8.48
N CYS A 64 -14.37 -18.49 -9.74
CA CYS A 64 -13.71 -17.43 -10.52
C CYS A 64 -14.50 -16.11 -10.43
N PHE A 65 -13.80 -14.96 -10.28
CA PHE A 65 -14.41 -13.64 -10.40
C PHE A 65 -14.27 -13.13 -11.84
N GLU A 66 -15.33 -13.35 -12.61
CA GLU A 66 -15.41 -12.99 -14.03
C GLU A 66 -16.02 -11.60 -14.26
N GLU A 67 -15.74 -11.04 -15.44
CA GLU A 67 -16.34 -9.82 -15.98
C GLU A 67 -17.88 -9.92 -16.02
N SER A 68 -18.40 -11.13 -16.23
CA SER A 68 -19.83 -11.47 -16.22
C SER A 68 -20.49 -11.33 -14.83
N GLN A 69 -19.68 -11.29 -13.77
CA GLN A 69 -20.11 -11.18 -12.36
C GLN A 69 -19.91 -9.78 -11.78
N LEU A 70 -19.43 -8.82 -12.59
CA LEU A 70 -19.48 -7.41 -12.22
C LEU A 70 -20.96 -7.00 -12.07
N VAL A 71 -21.33 -6.47 -10.91
CA VAL A 71 -22.71 -5.97 -10.68
C VAL A 71 -22.97 -4.65 -11.39
N SER A 72 -21.91 -3.97 -11.85
CA SER A 72 -21.96 -2.77 -12.68
C SER A 72 -20.60 -2.52 -13.33
N PHE A 73 -20.62 -1.89 -14.51
CA PHE A 73 -19.42 -1.40 -15.18
C PHE A 73 -19.05 0.03 -14.73
N ASP A 74 -19.72 0.58 -13.70
CA ASP A 74 -19.24 1.72 -12.93
C ASP A 74 -18.44 1.19 -11.72
N PRO A 75 -17.11 1.41 -11.65
CA PRO A 75 -16.29 0.87 -10.58
C PRO A 75 -16.62 1.46 -9.20
N ILE A 76 -17.29 2.61 -9.10
CA ILE A 76 -17.75 3.15 -7.81
C ILE A 76 -18.94 2.32 -7.29
N LYS A 77 -19.83 1.87 -8.18
CA LYS A 77 -20.94 0.97 -7.83
C LYS A 77 -20.44 -0.44 -7.50
N GLN A 78 -19.47 -0.95 -8.26
CA GLN A 78 -18.81 -2.23 -7.97
C GLN A 78 -18.07 -2.20 -6.61
N PHE A 79 -17.38 -1.10 -6.30
CA PHE A 79 -16.83 -0.87 -4.95
C PHE A 79 -17.93 -0.92 -3.89
N GLY A 80 -19.07 -0.24 -4.12
CA GLY A 80 -20.17 -0.19 -3.17
C GLY A 80 -20.76 -1.57 -2.85
N ASN A 81 -20.89 -2.45 -3.85
CA ASN A 81 -21.34 -3.83 -3.64
C ASN A 81 -20.33 -4.66 -2.83
N TRP A 82 -19.04 -4.65 -3.19
CA TRP A 82 -18.02 -5.38 -2.41
C TRP A 82 -17.87 -4.82 -0.99
N PHE A 83 -18.05 -3.51 -0.81
CA PHE A 83 -18.04 -2.86 0.50
C PHE A 83 -19.24 -3.26 1.36
N ASP A 84 -20.44 -3.37 0.78
CA ASP A 84 -21.64 -3.88 1.45
C ASP A 84 -21.50 -5.36 1.86
N GLU A 85 -20.90 -6.20 1.02
CA GLU A 85 -20.54 -7.57 1.40
C GLU A 85 -19.52 -7.59 2.55
N ALA A 86 -18.53 -6.70 2.53
CA ALA A 86 -17.52 -6.59 3.60
C ALA A 86 -18.10 -6.08 4.93
N THR A 87 -19.09 -5.19 4.93
CA THR A 87 -19.76 -4.73 6.18
C THR A 87 -20.70 -5.78 6.77
N LYS A 88 -21.14 -6.77 5.98
CA LYS A 88 -21.98 -7.88 6.42
C LYS A 88 -21.19 -9.11 6.90
N CYS A 89 -19.88 -9.16 6.65
CA CYS A 89 -19.00 -10.24 7.07
C CYS A 89 -18.64 -10.10 8.57
N PRO A 90 -19.06 -11.01 9.47
CA PRO A 90 -18.87 -10.85 10.91
C PRO A 90 -17.40 -10.90 11.36
N GLU A 91 -16.51 -11.46 10.55
CA GLU A 91 -15.06 -11.51 10.78
C GLU A 91 -14.34 -10.19 10.44
N ILE A 92 -15.01 -9.24 9.78
CA ILE A 92 -14.42 -7.95 9.36
C ILE A 92 -14.80 -6.86 10.36
N GLY A 93 -13.87 -6.51 11.26
CA GLY A 93 -14.12 -5.51 12.30
C GLY A 93 -14.34 -4.07 11.80
N GLU A 94 -13.52 -3.61 10.85
CA GLU A 94 -13.64 -2.27 10.24
C GLU A 94 -13.54 -2.38 8.71
N ALA A 95 -14.65 -2.66 8.03
CA ALA A 95 -14.67 -2.80 6.56
C ALA A 95 -14.20 -1.54 5.81
N ASN A 96 -14.30 -0.36 6.44
CA ASN A 96 -13.82 0.92 5.93
C ASN A 96 -12.36 1.25 6.31
N ALA A 97 -11.63 0.35 6.96
CA ALA A 97 -10.20 0.50 7.16
C ALA A 97 -9.46 0.32 5.82
N MET A 98 -8.63 1.29 5.48
CA MET A 98 -7.82 1.28 4.26
C MET A 98 -6.39 1.72 4.56
N CYS A 99 -5.42 1.08 3.90
CA CYS A 99 -4.07 1.62 3.85
C CYS A 99 -4.05 2.75 2.83
N ILE A 100 -3.55 3.93 3.20
CA ILE A 100 -3.26 5.02 2.26
C ILE A 100 -1.74 5.17 2.12
N ALA A 101 -1.24 4.99 0.91
CA ALA A 101 0.12 5.28 0.50
C ALA A 101 0.19 6.66 -0.16
N THR A 102 1.19 7.44 0.26
CA THR A 102 1.54 8.77 -0.28
C THR A 102 3.06 8.81 -0.50
N ALA A 103 3.59 9.81 -1.20
CA ALA A 103 5.03 9.96 -1.36
C ALA A 103 5.43 11.44 -1.33
N ASN A 104 6.65 11.73 -0.89
CA ASN A 104 7.23 13.07 -1.04
C ASN A 104 7.61 13.34 -2.51
N ARG A 105 8.02 14.58 -2.82
CA ARG A 105 8.43 14.97 -4.19
C ARG A 105 9.69 14.26 -4.71
N ASP A 106 10.48 13.63 -3.85
CA ASP A 106 11.63 12.79 -4.23
C ASP A 106 11.22 11.34 -4.57
N GLY A 107 9.92 11.03 -4.57
CA GLY A 107 9.39 9.69 -4.81
C GLY A 107 9.57 8.73 -3.62
N ARG A 108 9.85 9.21 -2.41
CA ARG A 108 9.98 8.36 -1.20
C ARG A 108 8.59 8.07 -0.62
N PRO A 109 8.09 6.83 -0.67
CA PRO A 109 6.75 6.51 -0.23
C PRO A 109 6.62 6.44 1.30
N SER A 110 5.41 6.61 1.80
CA SER A 110 5.01 6.25 3.16
C SER A 110 3.55 5.81 3.20
N ALA A 111 3.25 4.82 4.04
CA ALA A 111 1.93 4.20 4.14
C ALA A 111 1.46 4.13 5.60
N ARG A 112 0.16 4.11 5.82
CA ARG A 112 -0.50 3.95 7.14
C ARG A 112 -1.98 3.62 6.96
N MET A 113 -2.59 3.04 7.99
CA MET A 113 -4.04 2.84 8.03
C MET A 113 -4.78 4.16 8.30
N VAL A 114 -5.89 4.37 7.61
CA VAL A 114 -6.92 5.39 7.87
C VAL A 114 -8.31 4.75 7.67
N LEU A 115 -9.36 5.47 8.06
CA LEU A 115 -10.74 5.04 7.83
C LEU A 115 -11.36 5.86 6.69
N LEU A 116 -11.97 5.20 5.71
CA LEU A 116 -12.87 5.81 4.75
C LEU A 116 -14.10 6.36 5.48
N LYS A 117 -14.47 7.62 5.21
CA LYS A 117 -15.58 8.35 5.84
C LYS A 117 -16.69 8.76 4.87
N GLY A 118 -16.62 8.29 3.64
CA GLY A 118 -17.64 8.45 2.61
C GLY A 118 -17.04 8.22 1.23
N TYR A 119 -17.87 7.84 0.26
CA TYR A 119 -17.50 7.78 -1.14
C TYR A 119 -18.70 8.18 -2.00
N SER A 120 -18.42 8.67 -3.20
CA SER A 120 -19.42 9.05 -4.20
C SER A 120 -18.79 8.98 -5.60
N ASN A 121 -19.54 9.35 -6.64
CA ASN A 121 -19.01 9.50 -8.00
C ASN A 121 -17.86 10.53 -8.09
N GLU A 122 -17.70 11.40 -7.08
CA GLU A 122 -16.57 12.33 -6.98
C GLU A 122 -15.29 11.66 -6.47
N GLY A 123 -15.39 10.54 -5.75
CA GLY A 123 -14.25 9.81 -5.19
C GLY A 123 -14.38 9.42 -3.72
N PHE A 124 -13.23 9.18 -3.06
CA PHE A 124 -13.13 8.56 -1.74
C PHE A 124 -12.66 9.54 -0.68
N ARG A 125 -13.44 9.71 0.40
CA ARG A 125 -13.22 10.75 1.43
C ARG A 125 -12.63 10.18 2.71
N PHE A 126 -11.58 10.82 3.22
CA PHE A 126 -11.01 10.55 4.54
C PHE A 126 -10.61 11.85 5.24
N PHE A 127 -10.31 11.80 6.55
CA PHE A 127 -9.99 12.98 7.35
C PHE A 127 -8.65 12.84 8.06
N SER A 128 -7.93 13.94 8.24
CA SER A 128 -6.62 13.96 8.86
C SER A 128 -6.20 15.34 9.35
N ASN A 129 -5.08 15.37 10.06
CA ASN A 129 -4.33 16.59 10.31
C ASN A 129 -3.43 16.89 9.10
N TYR A 130 -3.54 18.09 8.54
CA TYR A 130 -2.81 18.61 7.38
C TYR A 130 -1.30 18.81 7.66
N GLU A 131 -0.90 19.06 8.93
CA GLU A 131 0.50 19.13 9.36
C GLU A 131 1.14 17.73 9.56
N SER A 132 0.35 16.64 9.53
CA SER A 132 0.90 15.28 9.63
C SER A 132 1.76 14.92 8.41
N ARG A 133 2.67 13.94 8.56
CA ARG A 133 3.54 13.49 7.44
C ARG A 133 2.78 13.21 6.14
N LYS A 134 1.58 12.62 6.22
CA LYS A 134 0.75 12.36 5.03
C LYS A 134 0.17 13.65 4.43
N GLY A 135 -0.20 14.62 5.28
CA GLY A 135 -0.75 15.89 4.83
C GLY A 135 0.31 16.75 4.16
N THR A 136 1.52 16.79 4.71
CA THR A 136 2.67 17.46 4.07
C THR A 136 3.11 16.78 2.78
N GLU A 137 3.07 15.44 2.72
CA GLU A 137 3.33 14.70 1.47
C GLU A 137 2.27 15.07 0.42
N LEU A 138 0.97 14.98 0.75
CA LEU A 138 -0.15 15.31 -0.16
C LEU A 138 -0.17 16.76 -0.64
N GLU A 139 0.19 17.73 0.21
CA GLU A 139 0.28 19.13 -0.18
C GLU A 139 1.40 19.35 -1.22
N SER A 140 2.50 18.61 -1.10
CA SER A 140 3.65 18.71 -2.01
C SER A 140 3.51 17.86 -3.28
N ASN A 141 2.67 16.83 -3.22
CA ASN A 141 2.51 15.78 -4.22
C ASN A 141 1.09 15.19 -4.10
N PRO A 142 0.09 15.76 -4.80
CA PRO A 142 -1.34 15.51 -4.57
C PRO A 142 -1.82 14.20 -5.23
N TYR A 143 -1.15 13.09 -4.93
CA TYR A 143 -1.47 11.75 -5.42
C TYR A 143 -1.43 10.74 -4.28
N ALA A 144 -2.36 9.77 -4.32
CA ALA A 144 -2.42 8.68 -3.35
C ALA A 144 -2.85 7.37 -3.99
N CYS A 145 -2.43 6.27 -3.35
CA CYS A 145 -2.98 4.94 -3.56
C CYS A 145 -3.70 4.51 -2.27
N LEU A 146 -4.93 4.01 -2.39
CA LEU A 146 -5.71 3.41 -1.32
C LEU A 146 -5.75 1.90 -1.54
N VAL A 147 -5.61 1.13 -0.46
CA VAL A 147 -5.75 -0.33 -0.48
C VAL A 147 -6.72 -0.77 0.60
N PHE A 148 -7.82 -1.41 0.19
CA PHE A 148 -8.68 -2.20 1.05
C PHE A 148 -8.25 -3.66 0.96
N TYR A 149 -8.21 -4.37 2.08
CA TYR A 149 -7.92 -5.80 2.12
C TYR A 149 -8.86 -6.48 3.12
N TRP A 150 -9.75 -7.30 2.60
CA TRP A 150 -10.75 -8.05 3.35
C TRP A 150 -10.36 -9.51 3.34
N GLU A 151 -9.50 -9.87 4.30
CA GLU A 151 -8.91 -11.22 4.40
C GLU A 151 -9.96 -12.34 4.44
N PRO A 152 -11.08 -12.26 5.21
CA PRO A 152 -12.10 -13.31 5.23
C PRO A 152 -12.77 -13.55 3.87
N LEU A 153 -12.90 -12.50 3.03
CA LEU A 153 -13.47 -12.58 1.68
C LEU A 153 -12.41 -12.90 0.61
N ASN A 154 -11.13 -12.91 0.98
CA ASN A 154 -9.98 -13.02 0.08
C ASN A 154 -10.03 -11.98 -1.04
N ARG A 155 -10.38 -10.73 -0.71
CA ARG A 155 -10.54 -9.63 -1.67
C ARG A 155 -9.62 -8.46 -1.35
N GLN A 156 -9.15 -7.80 -2.40
CA GLN A 156 -8.44 -6.53 -2.32
C GLN A 156 -9.07 -5.55 -3.33
N ILE A 157 -9.13 -4.28 -2.93
CA ILE A 157 -9.38 -3.18 -3.88
C ILE A 157 -8.20 -2.22 -3.80
N ARG A 158 -7.63 -1.87 -4.95
CA ARG A 158 -6.67 -0.76 -5.09
C ARG A 158 -7.36 0.41 -5.77
N ILE A 159 -7.16 1.62 -5.28
CA ILE A 159 -7.65 2.85 -5.91
C ILE A 159 -6.48 3.82 -6.02
N GLU A 160 -6.24 4.36 -7.22
CA GLU A 160 -5.21 5.39 -7.44
C GLU A 160 -5.86 6.65 -7.97
N GLY A 161 -5.46 7.79 -7.43
CA GLY A 161 -6.14 9.06 -7.68
C GLY A 161 -5.34 10.30 -7.33
N SER A 162 -5.76 11.43 -7.91
CA SER A 162 -5.36 12.74 -7.43
C SER A 162 -6.10 13.08 -6.15
N VAL A 163 -5.51 13.92 -5.30
CA VAL A 163 -6.05 14.24 -3.98
C VAL A 163 -6.24 15.74 -3.83
N GLU A 164 -7.42 16.14 -3.37
CA GLU A 164 -7.73 17.52 -3.01
C GLU A 164 -8.25 17.63 -1.57
N ARG A 165 -8.11 18.81 -0.96
CA ARG A 165 -8.78 19.12 0.30
C ARG A 165 -10.27 19.36 0.02
N ILE A 166 -11.16 18.85 0.86
CA ILE A 166 -12.59 19.16 0.75
C ILE A 166 -12.87 20.60 1.25
N PRO A 167 -14.01 21.21 0.90
CA PRO A 167 -14.38 22.54 1.42
C PRO A 167 -14.33 22.62 2.95
N PHE A 168 -13.89 23.78 3.47
CA PHE A 168 -13.75 24.02 4.90
C PHE A 168 -15.05 23.70 5.67
N GLN A 169 -16.20 24.16 5.17
CA GLN A 169 -17.51 23.89 5.79
C GLN A 169 -17.78 22.38 5.90
N SER A 170 -17.54 21.60 4.83
CA SER A 170 -17.69 20.14 4.86
C SER A 170 -16.70 19.45 5.82
N SER A 171 -15.58 20.09 6.15
CA SER A 171 -14.69 19.63 7.22
C SER A 171 -15.25 19.95 8.60
N CYS A 172 -15.79 21.15 8.80
CA CYS A 172 -16.47 21.54 10.04
C CYS A 172 -17.66 20.63 10.33
N ASP A 173 -18.60 20.47 9.38
CA ASP A 173 -19.82 19.67 9.54
C ASP A 173 -19.47 18.23 10.00
N TYR A 174 -18.44 17.63 9.41
CA TYR A 174 -17.94 16.33 9.82
C TYR A 174 -17.13 16.34 11.13
N PHE A 175 -16.40 17.42 11.45
CA PHE A 175 -15.73 17.56 12.75
C PHE A 175 -16.76 17.56 13.89
N HIS A 176 -17.80 18.40 13.77
CA HIS A 176 -18.83 18.58 14.80
C HIS A 176 -19.77 17.36 14.92
N SER A 177 -19.92 16.53 13.87
CA SER A 177 -20.67 15.27 13.97
C SER A 177 -19.91 14.12 14.66
N ARG A 178 -18.60 14.25 14.92
CA ARG A 178 -17.82 13.25 15.67
C ARG A 178 -18.09 13.33 17.16
N PRO A 179 -17.92 12.23 17.93
CA PRO A 179 -17.97 12.27 19.40
C PRO A 179 -17.03 13.33 19.97
N LYS A 180 -17.43 14.00 21.06
CA LYS A 180 -16.68 15.11 21.66
C LYS A 180 -15.24 14.75 22.04
N SER A 181 -15.00 13.54 22.53
CA SER A 181 -13.66 12.98 22.79
C SER A 181 -12.80 12.87 21.52
N SER A 182 -13.41 12.55 20.37
CA SER A 182 -12.77 12.52 19.05
C SER A 182 -12.43 13.91 18.51
N GLN A 183 -13.26 14.92 18.81
CA GLN A 183 -12.97 16.33 18.53
C GLN A 183 -11.78 16.80 19.37
N ILE A 184 -11.84 16.58 20.69
CA ILE A 184 -10.77 16.94 21.64
C ILE A 184 -9.44 16.26 21.28
N GLY A 185 -9.44 14.95 20.97
CA GLY A 185 -8.22 14.23 20.58
C GLY A 185 -7.54 14.81 19.33
N ALA A 186 -8.30 15.44 18.42
CA ALA A 186 -7.75 16.14 17.26
C ALA A 186 -7.13 17.51 17.60
N VAL A 187 -7.61 18.18 18.65
CA VAL A 187 -7.01 19.43 19.20
C VAL A 187 -5.73 19.12 20.01
N VAL A 188 -5.74 18.02 20.76
CA VAL A 188 -4.63 17.59 21.63
C VAL A 188 -3.42 17.13 20.80
N SER A 189 -3.67 16.47 19.67
CA SER A 189 -2.62 15.83 18.86
C SER A 189 -2.26 16.63 17.62
N ARG A 190 -1.15 17.37 17.68
CA ARG A 190 -0.36 17.72 16.49
C ARG A 190 0.22 16.42 15.91
N GLN A 191 -0.55 15.80 15.03
CA GLN A 191 -0.30 14.43 14.58
C GLN A 191 1.07 14.33 13.89
N SER A 192 1.84 13.29 14.24
CA SER A 192 3.21 13.05 13.77
C SER A 192 4.31 13.98 14.31
N THR A 193 4.03 14.89 15.25
CA THR A 193 5.11 15.62 15.97
C THR A 193 5.63 14.83 17.19
N PRO A 194 6.93 14.92 17.54
CA PRO A 194 7.46 14.30 18.75
C PRO A 194 6.79 14.81 20.04
N VAL A 195 6.56 13.91 20.99
CA VAL A 195 6.08 14.20 22.35
C VAL A 195 6.94 13.43 23.36
N PRO A 196 7.14 13.92 24.60
CA PRO A 196 8.09 13.32 25.53
C PRO A 196 7.68 11.92 26.02
N ASN A 197 6.37 11.67 26.20
CA ASN A 197 5.83 10.39 26.65
C ASN A 197 4.30 10.33 26.47
N ARG A 198 3.68 9.22 26.87
CA ARG A 198 2.21 9.03 26.83
C ARG A 198 1.45 9.90 27.85
N ASP A 199 2.06 10.22 28.99
CA ASP A 199 1.41 10.97 30.06
C ASP A 199 1.22 12.44 29.71
N TYR A 200 2.13 13.02 28.93
CA TYR A 200 1.96 14.32 28.29
C TYR A 200 0.65 14.41 27.49
N LEU A 201 0.33 13.38 26.68
CA LEU A 201 -0.91 13.33 25.90
C LEU A 201 -2.14 13.17 26.81
N ARG A 202 -2.05 12.35 27.87
CA ARG A 202 -3.13 12.19 28.86
C ARG A 202 -3.44 13.50 29.58
N GLN A 203 -2.41 14.21 30.05
CA GLN A 203 -2.54 15.50 30.71
C GLN A 203 -3.18 16.54 29.76
N LYS A 204 -2.66 16.66 28.54
CA LYS A 204 -3.19 17.61 27.54
C LYS A 204 -4.63 17.30 27.15
N ASN A 205 -5.02 16.02 27.12
CA ASN A 205 -6.40 15.60 26.91
C ASN A 205 -7.32 16.05 28.05
N ALA A 206 -6.96 15.77 29.31
CA ALA A 206 -7.72 16.19 30.48
C ALA A 206 -7.85 17.73 30.57
N GLU A 207 -6.79 18.47 30.25
CA GLU A 207 -6.82 19.94 30.16
C GLU A 207 -7.84 20.45 29.11
N GLN A 208 -7.94 19.79 27.95
CA GLN A 208 -8.93 20.16 26.93
C GLN A 208 -10.35 19.67 27.27
N GLU A 209 -10.50 18.51 27.91
CA GLU A 209 -11.79 18.01 28.39
C GLU A 209 -12.45 18.96 29.37
N GLU A 210 -11.73 19.46 30.38
CA GLU A 210 -12.27 20.46 31.30
C GLU A 210 -12.52 21.81 30.61
N LYS A 211 -11.58 22.29 29.78
CA LYS A 211 -11.73 23.54 29.02
C LYS A 211 -12.98 23.57 28.13
N TYR A 212 -13.31 22.45 27.51
CA TYR A 212 -14.43 22.32 26.56
C TYR A 212 -15.66 21.62 27.13
N LYS A 213 -15.69 21.24 28.41
CA LYS A 213 -16.77 20.47 29.06
C LYS A 213 -18.18 20.89 28.62
N ASP A 214 -18.52 22.16 28.82
CA ASP A 214 -19.81 22.77 28.47
C ASP A 214 -19.72 23.73 27.27
N LYS A 215 -18.66 23.60 26.46
CA LYS A 215 -18.42 24.43 25.25
C LYS A 215 -18.31 23.57 24.00
N GLU A 216 -18.52 24.21 22.86
CA GLU A 216 -18.16 23.62 21.58
C GLU A 216 -16.64 23.58 21.39
N VAL A 217 -16.14 22.51 20.76
CA VAL A 217 -14.74 22.39 20.38
C VAL A 217 -14.60 22.99 18.97
N PRO A 218 -13.82 24.07 18.76
CA PRO A 218 -13.58 24.58 17.42
C PRO A 218 -12.73 23.57 16.63
N MET A 219 -13.07 23.35 15.35
CA MET A 219 -12.21 22.60 14.45
C MET A 219 -10.87 23.35 14.27
N PRO A 220 -9.71 22.71 14.46
CA PRO A 220 -8.42 23.35 14.20
C PRO A 220 -8.18 23.57 12.69
N ASP A 221 -7.56 24.69 12.32
CA ASP A 221 -7.23 25.05 10.93
C ASP A 221 -6.33 24.00 10.23
N TYR A 222 -5.54 23.27 11.03
CA TYR A 222 -4.69 22.17 10.58
C TYR A 222 -5.44 20.82 10.46
N TRP A 223 -6.76 20.78 10.56
CA TRP A 223 -7.57 19.56 10.47
C TRP A 223 -8.64 19.67 9.38
N GLY A 224 -8.87 18.58 8.65
CA GLY A 224 -10.00 18.49 7.75
C GLY A 224 -9.96 17.27 6.84
N GLY A 225 -10.79 17.33 5.79
CA GLY A 225 -10.99 16.21 4.86
C GLY A 225 -10.18 16.30 3.58
N TYR A 226 -9.87 15.14 3.03
CA TYR A 226 -9.34 14.94 1.69
C TYR A 226 -10.32 14.10 0.87
N LEU A 227 -10.36 14.37 -0.44
CA LEU A 227 -11.06 13.57 -1.44
C LEU A 227 -10.03 13.01 -2.43
N VAL A 228 -10.01 11.69 -2.59
CA VAL A 228 -9.21 11.00 -3.62
C VAL A 228 -10.09 10.79 -4.84
N LYS A 229 -9.79 11.52 -5.93
CA LYS A 229 -10.47 11.43 -7.23
C LYS A 229 -9.83 10.29 -8.04
N PRO A 230 -10.52 9.16 -8.23
CA PRO A 230 -9.91 7.96 -8.80
C PRO A 230 -9.71 8.09 -10.31
N TYR A 231 -8.52 7.74 -10.80
CA TYR A 231 -8.25 7.47 -12.21
C TYR A 231 -8.00 5.99 -12.51
N LEU A 232 -7.79 5.17 -11.47
CA LEU A 232 -7.67 3.71 -11.56
C LEU A 232 -8.35 3.05 -10.35
N ILE A 233 -9.10 1.97 -10.58
CA ILE A 233 -9.66 1.10 -9.53
C ILE A 233 -9.44 -0.36 -9.96
N GLU A 234 -8.72 -1.14 -9.16
CA GLU A 234 -8.48 -2.57 -9.39
C GLU A 234 -9.25 -3.41 -8.37
N PHE A 235 -10.01 -4.40 -8.86
CA PHE A 235 -10.69 -5.43 -8.08
C PHE A 235 -9.88 -6.74 -8.18
N TRP A 236 -9.45 -7.24 -7.02
CA TRP A 236 -8.67 -8.47 -6.90
C TRP A 236 -9.44 -9.51 -6.08
N GLN A 237 -9.57 -10.74 -6.60
CA GLN A 237 -10.14 -11.89 -5.89
C GLN A 237 -9.10 -13.02 -5.78
N GLY A 238 -8.92 -13.52 -4.56
CA GLY A 238 -8.01 -14.60 -4.23
C GLY A 238 -8.49 -15.95 -4.75
N GLN A 239 -7.66 -16.65 -5.54
CA GLN A 239 -7.90 -18.00 -6.06
C GLN A 239 -6.82 -18.99 -5.58
N THR A 240 -7.24 -20.24 -5.32
CA THR A 240 -6.37 -21.28 -4.73
C THR A 240 -5.26 -21.71 -5.68
N ASN A 241 -5.57 -21.82 -6.97
CA ASN A 241 -4.64 -22.19 -8.05
C ASN A 241 -3.56 -21.11 -8.33
N ARG A 242 -3.62 -19.94 -7.68
CA ARG A 242 -2.77 -18.73 -7.87
C ARG A 242 -3.08 -17.91 -9.12
N LEU A 243 -4.05 -18.31 -9.94
CA LEU A 243 -4.57 -17.51 -11.06
C LEU A 243 -5.58 -16.51 -10.49
N HIS A 244 -5.06 -15.51 -9.78
CA HIS A 244 -5.85 -14.46 -9.14
C HIS A 244 -6.60 -13.61 -10.16
N ASP A 245 -7.89 -13.36 -9.91
CA ASP A 245 -8.70 -12.51 -10.77
C ASP A 245 -8.36 -11.05 -10.51
N ARG A 246 -8.13 -10.30 -11.59
CA ARG A 246 -7.73 -8.90 -11.54
C ARG A 246 -8.44 -8.13 -12.64
N ILE A 247 -9.53 -7.45 -12.29
CA ILE A 247 -10.24 -6.55 -13.20
C ILE A 247 -9.88 -5.12 -12.82
N VAL A 248 -9.22 -4.41 -13.72
CA VAL A 248 -8.82 -3.01 -13.52
C VAL A 248 -9.66 -2.09 -14.39
N PHE A 249 -10.18 -1.03 -13.78
CA PHE A 249 -10.85 0.09 -14.43
C PHE A 249 -9.90 1.28 -14.47
N THR A 250 -9.83 1.99 -15.61
CA THR A 250 -9.02 3.21 -15.77
C THR A 250 -9.80 4.31 -16.48
N ARG A 251 -9.39 5.57 -16.23
CA ARG A 251 -9.82 6.74 -17.00
C ARG A 251 -8.94 6.88 -18.23
N MET A 252 -9.55 6.86 -19.42
CA MET A 252 -8.85 7.23 -20.66
C MET A 252 -8.48 8.71 -20.67
N LYS A 253 -7.37 9.05 -21.33
CA LYS A 253 -7.02 10.43 -21.67
C LYS A 253 -7.76 10.87 -22.94
N GLU A 254 -7.97 12.17 -23.07
CA GLU A 254 -8.54 12.76 -24.28
C GLU A 254 -7.66 12.44 -25.50
N GLY A 255 -8.28 11.91 -26.57
CA GLY A 255 -7.58 11.49 -27.80
C GLY A 255 -6.89 10.13 -27.73
N GLU A 256 -6.93 9.43 -26.59
CA GLU A 256 -6.46 8.05 -26.48
C GLU A 256 -7.39 7.08 -27.24
N LYS A 257 -6.86 5.95 -27.72
CA LYS A 257 -7.65 4.89 -28.37
C LYS A 257 -7.71 3.67 -27.45
N LEU A 258 -8.83 2.96 -27.50
CA LEU A 258 -9.04 1.71 -26.76
C LEU A 258 -7.97 0.67 -27.17
N GLY A 259 -7.32 0.06 -26.17
CA GLY A 259 -6.37 -1.03 -26.38
C GLY A 259 -7.05 -2.34 -26.78
N GLU A 260 -6.27 -3.30 -27.30
CA GLU A 260 -6.76 -4.60 -27.81
C GLU A 260 -7.62 -5.39 -26.81
N PHE A 261 -7.24 -5.35 -25.52
CA PHE A 261 -7.93 -6.04 -24.42
C PHE A 261 -8.70 -5.10 -23.48
N GLN A 262 -8.98 -3.88 -23.95
CA GLN A 262 -9.78 -2.91 -23.20
C GLN A 262 -11.23 -2.91 -23.69
N HIS A 263 -12.14 -2.71 -22.75
CA HIS A 263 -13.57 -2.66 -22.97
C HIS A 263 -14.14 -1.36 -22.42
N GLU A 264 -15.11 -0.77 -23.10
CA GLU A 264 -15.84 0.40 -22.59
C GLU A 264 -16.65 0.04 -21.34
N ALA A 265 -16.69 0.97 -20.38
CA ALA A 265 -17.43 0.84 -19.13
C ALA A 265 -18.33 2.07 -18.89
N GLU A 266 -19.14 2.03 -17.84
CA GLU A 266 -20.05 3.13 -17.52
C GLU A 266 -19.29 4.43 -17.19
N ALA A 267 -19.97 5.58 -17.33
CA ALA A 267 -19.51 6.89 -16.88
C ALA A 267 -18.11 7.34 -17.41
N GLY A 268 -17.66 6.83 -18.55
CA GLY A 268 -16.35 7.19 -19.14
C GLY A 268 -15.17 6.50 -18.47
N TRP A 269 -15.36 5.27 -18.00
CA TRP A 269 -14.30 4.34 -17.63
C TRP A 269 -14.05 3.36 -18.78
N VAL A 270 -12.87 2.74 -18.79
CA VAL A 270 -12.60 1.50 -19.52
C VAL A 270 -12.11 0.45 -18.55
N TYR A 271 -12.29 -0.83 -18.86
CA TYR A 271 -11.78 -1.92 -18.03
C TYR A 271 -11.06 -2.99 -18.84
N GLN A 272 -10.21 -3.76 -18.17
CA GLN A 272 -9.48 -4.89 -18.72
C GLN A 272 -9.10 -5.89 -17.62
N ARG A 273 -8.85 -7.14 -18.00
CA ARG A 273 -8.22 -8.13 -17.13
C ARG A 273 -6.71 -7.94 -17.08
N LEU A 274 -6.10 -8.18 -15.92
CA LEU A 274 -4.65 -8.29 -15.75
C LEU A 274 -4.27 -9.72 -15.37
N ALA A 275 -3.05 -10.13 -15.75
CA ALA A 275 -2.44 -11.35 -15.23
C ALA A 275 -2.14 -11.21 -13.72
N PRO A 276 -2.20 -12.30 -12.94
CA PRO A 276 -1.92 -12.31 -11.49
C PRO A 276 -0.48 -11.92 -11.13
#